data_AF-A0A2M7YT16-F1
#
_entry.id   AF-A0A2M7YT16-F1
#
_cell.length_a   1.000
_cell.length_b   1.000
_cell.length_c   1.000
_cell.angle_alpha   90.00
_cell.angle_beta   90.00
_cell.angle_gamma   90.00
#
_symmetry.space_group_name_H-M   'P 1'
#
loop_
_entity.id
_entity.type
_entity.pdbx_description
1 polymer ?
#
loop_
_entity_poly.entity_id
_entity_poly.type
_entity_poly.pdbx_seq_one_letter_code
_entity_poly.pdbx_strand_id
1 'polypeptide(L)'
;MGRRRRPSTAPDLAAHWKPRLTAALKEELKDGEPVINLASQEYARVIDIKALRGPVISPVFKEIRPDGTLKSAPVYAKMARGAMVNWIITRAARKPTDLLGFGEMGWEAGSEPPASGNWLFTRPVER
;
A
#
# COMPACT_ATOMS: atom_id res chain seq x y z
N MET A 1 14.51 -5.70 -3.12
CA MET A 1 14.15 -7.12 -2.85
C MET A 1 14.15 -8.01 -4.11
N GLY A 2 14.20 -7.46 -5.33
CA GLY A 2 13.96 -8.16 -6.59
C GLY A 2 15.20 -8.68 -7.31
N ARG A 3 16.42 -8.43 -6.80
CA ARG A 3 17.59 -9.16 -7.27
C ARG A 3 17.50 -10.59 -6.74
N ARG A 4 17.58 -11.58 -7.63
CA ARG A 4 17.71 -13.00 -7.29
C ARG A 4 19.08 -13.24 -6.64
N ARG A 5 19.19 -12.91 -5.36
CA ARG A 5 20.19 -13.50 -4.47
C ARG A 5 19.48 -14.59 -3.70
N ARG A 6 20.04 -15.79 -3.78
CA ARG A 6 19.51 -16.99 -3.13
C ARG A 6 20.36 -17.23 -1.88
N PRO A 7 19.85 -16.97 -0.66
CA PRO A 7 20.50 -17.43 0.54
C PRO A 7 20.59 -18.96 0.53
N SER A 8 21.59 -19.53 1.19
CA SER A 8 21.70 -21.00 1.28
C SER A 8 20.48 -21.66 1.92
N THR A 9 19.75 -20.91 2.77
CA THR A 9 18.62 -21.42 3.56
C THR A 9 17.25 -21.14 2.94
N ALA A 10 17.16 -20.44 1.80
CA ALA A 10 15.88 -19.99 1.25
C ALA A 10 15.91 -19.78 -0.27
N PRO A 11 14.77 -19.93 -0.97
CA PRO A 11 14.72 -19.81 -2.42
C PRO A 11 15.01 -18.39 -2.93
N ASP A 12 14.71 -17.35 -2.14
CA ASP A 12 15.02 -15.95 -2.41
C ASP A 12 15.08 -15.13 -1.11
N LEU A 13 15.42 -13.83 -1.22
CA LEU A 13 15.47 -12.92 -0.07
C LEU A 13 14.10 -12.72 0.58
N ALA A 14 13.02 -12.74 -0.20
CA ALA A 14 11.68 -12.55 0.37
C ALA A 14 11.29 -13.73 1.27
N ALA A 15 11.53 -14.96 0.82
CA ALA A 15 11.32 -16.17 1.60
C ALA A 15 12.22 -16.21 2.85
N HIS A 16 13.47 -15.74 2.74
CA HIS A 16 14.38 -15.67 3.89
C HIS A 16 13.89 -14.72 4.99
N TRP A 17 13.45 -13.52 4.61
CA TRP A 17 13.06 -12.48 5.57
C TRP A 17 11.62 -12.59 6.06
N LYS A 18 10.74 -13.23 5.28
CA LYS A 18 9.30 -13.27 5.56
C LYS A 18 8.94 -13.75 6.96
N PRO A 19 9.48 -14.86 7.49
CA PRO A 19 9.13 -15.31 8.84
C PRO A 19 9.50 -14.29 9.91
N ARG A 20 10.69 -13.69 9.82
CA ARG A 20 11.21 -12.75 10.83
C ARG A 20 10.45 -11.42 10.81
N LEU A 21 10.26 -10.84 9.63
CA LEU A 21 9.58 -9.54 9.50
C LEU A 21 8.09 -9.64 9.81
N THR A 22 7.45 -10.76 9.44
CA THR A 22 6.04 -10.98 9.80
C THR A 22 5.90 -11.16 11.31
N ALA A 23 6.79 -11.91 11.97
CA ALA A 23 6.75 -12.07 13.42
C ALA A 23 6.93 -10.73 14.15
N ALA A 24 7.96 -9.95 13.77
CA ALA A 24 8.20 -8.63 14.36
C ALA A 24 7.00 -7.69 14.18
N LEU A 25 6.43 -7.62 12.97
CA LEU A 25 5.26 -6.78 12.71
C LEU A 25 4.04 -7.23 13.53
N LYS A 26 3.85 -8.54 13.74
CA LYS A 26 2.75 -9.04 14.57
C LYS A 26 2.92 -8.72 16.06
N GLU A 27 4.16 -8.62 16.54
CA GLU A 27 4.45 -8.26 17.94
C GLU A 27 4.20 -6.77 18.20
N GLU A 28 4.39 -5.91 17.19
CA GLU A 28 4.12 -4.47 17.30
C GLU A 28 2.63 -4.10 17.16
N LEU A 29 1.88 -4.87 16.37
CA LEU A 29 0.46 -4.59 16.10
C LEU A 29 -0.45 -5.07 17.24
N LYS A 30 -1.41 -4.24 17.62
CA LYS A 30 -2.51 -4.65 18.48
C LYS A 30 -3.51 -5.50 17.69
N ASP A 31 -4.24 -6.38 18.38
CA ASP A 31 -5.29 -7.18 17.75
C ASP A 31 -6.34 -6.26 17.10
N GLY A 32 -6.64 -6.49 15.82
CA GLY A 32 -7.58 -5.69 15.04
C GLY A 32 -7.04 -4.35 14.53
N GLU A 33 -5.77 -4.00 14.80
CA GLU A 33 -5.18 -2.74 14.34
C GLU A 33 -5.06 -2.69 12.80
N PRO A 34 -5.56 -1.63 12.14
CA PRO A 34 -5.48 -1.51 10.69
C PRO A 34 -4.05 -1.25 10.22
N VAL A 35 -3.63 -1.93 9.16
CA VAL A 35 -2.34 -1.71 8.50
C VAL A 35 -2.56 -1.05 7.15
N ILE A 36 -1.94 0.11 6.93
CA ILE A 36 -1.94 0.77 5.62
C ILE A 36 -0.69 0.36 4.85
N ASN A 37 -0.85 -0.48 3.84
CA ASN A 37 0.23 -0.94 2.97
C ASN A 37 0.47 0.05 1.82
N LEU A 38 1.36 1.01 2.05
CA LEU A 38 1.87 1.94 1.03
C LEU A 38 3.20 1.47 0.40
N ALA A 39 3.62 0.23 0.68
CA ALA A 39 4.83 -0.32 0.07
C ALA A 39 4.57 -0.72 -1.40
N SER A 40 5.66 -0.87 -2.17
CA SER A 40 5.54 -1.52 -3.47
C SER A 40 5.23 -3.02 -3.29
N GLN A 41 4.66 -3.67 -4.30
CA GLN A 41 4.38 -5.11 -4.24
C GLN A 41 5.64 -5.94 -3.96
N GLU A 42 6.80 -5.50 -4.44
CA GLU A 42 8.07 -6.20 -4.22
C GLU A 42 8.48 -6.24 -2.75
N TYR A 43 8.23 -5.16 -2.00
CA TYR A 43 8.46 -5.10 -0.56
C TYR A 43 7.31 -5.73 0.23
N ALA A 44 6.05 -5.51 -0.18
CA ALA A 44 4.92 -6.13 0.50
C ALA A 44 4.98 -7.68 0.50
N ARG A 45 5.62 -8.28 -0.51
CA ARG A 45 5.84 -9.74 -0.61
C ARG A 45 6.66 -10.33 0.54
N VAL A 46 7.36 -9.51 1.31
CA VAL A 46 8.17 -9.98 2.45
C VAL A 46 7.41 -10.03 3.76
N ILE A 47 6.14 -9.64 3.74
CA ILE A 47 5.24 -9.81 4.87
C ILE A 47 4.18 -10.83 4.47
N ASP A 48 3.86 -11.75 5.36
CA ASP A 48 2.67 -12.57 5.20
C ASP A 48 1.45 -11.77 5.70
N ILE A 49 0.85 -11.02 4.77
CA ILE A 49 -0.35 -10.20 5.04
C ILE A 49 -1.49 -11.03 5.62
N LYS A 50 -1.62 -12.31 5.26
CA LYS A 50 -2.68 -13.19 5.75
C LYS A 50 -2.46 -13.61 7.21
N ALA A 51 -1.22 -13.54 7.70
CA ALA A 51 -0.88 -13.85 9.08
C ALA A 51 -1.09 -12.68 10.04
N LEU A 52 -1.40 -11.48 9.52
CA LEU A 52 -1.70 -10.30 10.32
C LEU A 52 -3.15 -10.38 10.85
N ARG A 53 -3.37 -9.92 12.09
CA ARG A 53 -4.65 -10.06 12.81
C ARG A 53 -5.61 -8.87 12.61
N GLY A 54 -5.27 -7.93 11.74
CA GLY A 54 -6.04 -6.71 11.48
C GLY A 54 -6.28 -6.47 9.98
N PRO A 55 -7.18 -5.55 9.63
CA PRO A 55 -7.47 -5.24 8.24
C PRO A 55 -6.27 -4.59 7.56
N VAL A 56 -5.90 -5.09 6.38
CA VAL A 56 -4.82 -4.49 5.58
C VAL A 56 -5.42 -3.72 4.42
N ILE A 57 -5.22 -2.41 4.42
CA ILE A 57 -5.66 -1.49 3.37
C ILE A 57 -4.48 -1.21 2.45
N SER A 58 -4.66 -1.41 1.14
CA SER A 58 -3.63 -1.21 0.13
C SER A 58 -4.10 -0.16 -0.89
N PRO A 59 -3.75 1.12 -0.71
CA PRO A 59 -4.06 2.16 -1.69
C PRO A 59 -3.43 1.85 -3.06
N VAL A 60 -4.24 1.91 -4.11
CA VAL A 60 -3.87 1.67 -5.50
C VAL A 60 -4.13 2.93 -6.31
N PHE A 61 -3.07 3.51 -6.84
CA PHE A 61 -3.11 4.74 -7.62
C PHE A 61 -3.13 4.44 -9.11
N LYS A 62 -4.16 4.90 -9.83
CA LYS A 62 -4.31 4.74 -11.29
C LYS A 62 -4.72 6.04 -11.96
N GLU A 63 -4.11 6.36 -13.09
CA GLU A 63 -4.50 7.55 -13.86
C GLU A 63 -5.68 7.21 -14.79
N ILE A 64 -6.59 8.16 -14.95
CA ILE A 64 -7.71 8.12 -15.89
C ILE A 64 -7.21 8.73 -17.21
N ARG A 65 -7.20 7.90 -18.26
CA ARG A 65 -6.87 8.34 -19.61
C ARG A 65 -8.05 9.09 -20.24
N PRO A 66 -7.81 9.87 -21.33
CA PRO A 66 -8.88 10.52 -22.07
C PRO A 66 -9.96 9.57 -22.61
N ASP A 67 -9.63 8.30 -22.82
CA ASP A 67 -10.56 7.23 -23.24
C ASP A 67 -11.36 6.61 -22.07
N GLY A 68 -11.21 7.14 -20.85
CA GLY A 68 -11.85 6.66 -19.63
C GLY A 68 -11.15 5.45 -18.98
N THR A 69 -10.08 4.91 -19.57
CA THR A 69 -9.41 3.72 -19.05
C THR A 69 -8.48 4.05 -17.88
N LEU A 70 -8.41 3.14 -16.90
CA LEU A 70 -7.50 3.25 -15.76
C LEU A 70 -6.15 2.64 -16.09
N LYS A 71 -5.08 3.46 -16.04
CA LYS A 71 -3.71 3.01 -16.27
C LYS A 71 -2.85 3.17 -15.03
N SER A 72 -2.04 2.15 -14.73
CA SER A 72 -1.01 2.25 -13.70
C SER A 72 0.09 3.20 -14.14
N ALA A 73 0.44 4.14 -13.27
CA ALA A 73 1.53 5.09 -13.48
C ALA A 73 2.57 4.94 -12.37
N PRO A 74 3.61 4.10 -12.55
CA PRO A 74 4.49 3.69 -11.45
C PRO A 74 5.25 4.85 -10.77
N VAL A 75 5.62 5.89 -11.52
CA VAL A 75 6.31 7.07 -10.96
C VAL A 75 5.36 7.84 -10.05
N TYR A 76 4.19 8.21 -10.58
CA TYR A 76 3.18 8.94 -9.80
C TYR A 76 2.62 8.11 -8.65
N ALA A 77 2.45 6.80 -8.80
CA ALA A 77 2.04 5.93 -7.70
C ALA A 77 3.09 5.88 -6.57
N LYS A 78 4.40 5.96 -6.89
CA LYS A 78 5.46 6.07 -5.86
C LYS A 78 5.40 7.42 -5.14
N MET A 79 5.20 8.51 -5.88
CA MET A 79 5.04 9.84 -5.30
C MET A 79 3.78 9.89 -4.41
N ALA A 80 2.66 9.35 -4.90
CA ALA A 80 1.39 9.29 -4.19
C ALA A 80 1.47 8.52 -2.88
N ARG A 81 2.22 7.41 -2.84
CA ARG A 81 2.49 6.68 -1.59
C ARG A 81 3.21 7.55 -0.57
N GLY A 82 4.26 8.27 -0.98
CA GLY A 82 4.99 9.18 -0.10
C GLY A 82 4.11 10.33 0.39
N ALA A 83 3.37 10.96 -0.52
CA ALA A 83 2.41 12.02 -0.21
C ALA A 83 1.32 11.55 0.76
N MET A 84 0.77 10.34 0.56
CA MET A 84 -0.25 9.79 1.46
C MET A 84 0.31 9.51 2.86
N VAL A 85 1.55 9.04 3.01
CA VAL A 85 2.20 8.92 4.33
C VAL A 85 2.29 10.30 5.00
N ASN A 86 2.80 11.31 4.28
CA ASN A 86 2.89 12.67 4.80
C ASN A 86 1.52 13.23 5.20
N TRP A 87 0.51 13.02 4.37
CA TRP A 87 -0.87 13.43 4.62
C TRP A 87 -1.45 12.78 5.88
N ILE A 88 -1.29 11.45 6.03
CA ILE A 88 -1.73 10.70 7.23
C ILE A 88 -1.11 11.30 8.50
N ILE A 89 0.20 11.59 8.47
CA ILE A 89 0.93 12.14 9.63
C ILE A 89 0.49 13.57 9.91
N THR A 90 0.50 14.45 8.91
CA THR A 90 0.23 15.89 9.06
C THR A 90 -1.23 16.21 9.40
N ARG A 91 -2.17 15.41 8.92
CA ARG A 91 -3.60 15.53 9.25
C ARG A 91 -4.00 14.72 10.47
N ALA A 92 -3.05 14.01 11.09
CA ALA A 92 -3.27 13.13 12.23
C ALA A 92 -4.44 12.15 11.99
N ALA A 93 -4.52 11.58 10.78
CA ALA A 93 -5.54 10.60 10.42
C ALA A 93 -5.48 9.40 11.37
N ARG A 94 -6.62 8.99 11.92
CA ARG A 94 -6.71 7.93 12.94
C ARG A 94 -7.48 6.72 12.46
N LYS A 95 -8.32 6.86 11.44
CA LYS A 95 -9.14 5.78 10.90
C LYS A 95 -8.77 5.53 9.44
N PRO A 96 -8.85 4.26 8.98
CA PRO A 96 -8.73 3.94 7.55
C PRO A 96 -9.56 4.84 6.64
N THR A 97 -10.80 5.12 7.02
CA THR A 97 -11.73 5.94 6.23
C THR A 97 -11.27 7.37 6.03
N ASP A 98 -10.38 7.88 6.89
CA ASP A 98 -9.83 9.22 6.73
C ASP A 98 -9.01 9.32 5.44
N LEU A 99 -8.40 8.23 4.97
CA LEU A 99 -7.64 8.19 3.72
C LEU A 99 -8.48 8.60 2.50
N LEU A 100 -9.82 8.51 2.58
CA LEU A 100 -10.72 8.97 1.50
C LEU A 100 -10.67 10.48 1.29
N GLY A 101 -10.20 11.25 2.28
CA GLY A 101 -9.94 12.68 2.16
C GLY A 101 -8.60 13.03 1.53
N PHE A 102 -7.80 12.04 1.10
CA PHE A 102 -6.52 12.27 0.44
C PHE A 102 -6.74 12.88 -0.95
N GLY A 103 -6.34 14.15 -1.09
CA GLY A 103 -6.53 14.97 -2.30
C GLY A 103 -5.23 15.51 -2.93
N GLU A 104 -4.06 15.14 -2.41
CA GLU A 104 -2.78 15.72 -2.85
C GLU A 104 -2.44 15.27 -4.28
N MET A 105 -1.74 16.11 -5.05
CA MET A 105 -1.31 15.82 -6.44
C MET A 105 -2.46 15.43 -7.39
N GLY A 106 -3.69 15.91 -7.11
CA GLY A 106 -4.88 15.67 -7.93
C GLY A 106 -5.46 14.26 -7.82
N TRP A 107 -5.05 13.49 -6.80
CA TRP A 107 -5.64 12.19 -6.52
C TRP A 107 -6.99 12.34 -5.83
N GLU A 108 -7.94 11.49 -6.19
CA GLU A 108 -9.26 11.42 -5.57
C GLU A 108 -9.58 9.97 -5.24
N ALA A 109 -10.30 9.73 -4.14
CA ALA A 109 -10.81 8.41 -3.83
C ALA A 109 -11.83 7.97 -4.88
N GLY A 110 -11.73 6.70 -5.30
CA GLY A 110 -12.68 6.09 -6.23
C GLY A 110 -14.02 5.74 -5.56
N SER A 111 -14.70 4.76 -6.13
CA SER A 111 -15.92 4.19 -5.54
C SER A 111 -15.69 3.68 -4.13
N GLU A 112 -16.77 3.51 -3.37
CA GLU A 112 -16.76 3.01 -1.99
C GLU A 112 -15.82 1.80 -1.83
N PRO A 113 -14.80 1.90 -0.97
CA PRO A 113 -13.80 0.85 -0.85
C PRO A 113 -14.30 -0.31 0.03
N PRO A 114 -13.75 -1.51 -0.15
CA PRO A 114 -13.99 -2.61 0.78
C PRO A 114 -13.38 -2.32 2.15
N ALA A 115 -13.86 -3.01 3.20
CA ALA A 115 -13.33 -2.90 4.56
C ALA A 115 -11.83 -3.27 4.68
N SER A 116 -11.32 -4.15 3.79
CA SER A 116 -9.90 -4.47 3.66
C SER A 116 -9.56 -4.76 2.20
N GLY A 117 -8.28 -4.70 1.85
CA GLY A 117 -7.79 -4.91 0.48
C GLY A 117 -7.53 -3.61 -0.26
N ASN A 118 -7.83 -3.58 -1.56
CA ASN A 118 -7.39 -2.49 -2.42
C ASN A 118 -8.35 -1.31 -2.38
N TRP A 119 -7.81 -0.11 -2.13
CA TRP A 119 -8.57 1.15 -2.18
C TRP A 119 -8.11 1.94 -3.39
N LEU A 120 -9.03 2.23 -4.32
CA LEU A 120 -8.68 2.90 -5.57
C LEU A 120 -8.57 4.41 -5.37
N PHE A 121 -7.49 5.00 -5.86
CA PHE A 121 -7.32 6.44 -6.00
C PHE A 121 -7.02 6.75 -7.46
N THR A 122 -7.70 7.77 -7.99
CA THR A 122 -7.62 8.16 -9.39
C THR A 122 -7.27 9.61 -9.59
N ARG A 123 -6.61 9.91 -10.70
CA ARG A 123 -6.38 11.29 -11.17
C ARG A 123 -6.46 11.34 -12.69
N PRO A 124 -6.89 12.44 -13.32
CA PRO A 124 -6.80 12.59 -14.76
C PRO A 124 -5.33 12.67 -15.21
N VAL A 125 -5.01 12.11 -16.38
CA VAL A 125 -3.71 12.36 -17.04
C VAL A 125 -3.70 13.82 -17.52
N GLU A 126 -2.74 14.62 -17.06
CA GLU A 126 -2.49 15.96 -17.61
C GLU A 126 -2.07 15.82 -19.09
N ARG A 127 -2.64 16.68 -19.95
CA ARG A 127 -2.37 16.71 -21.39
C ARG A 127 -0.97 17.24 -21.70
#